data_AF-A0A495JUN2-F1
#
_entry.id   AF-A0A495JUN2-F1
#
_cell.length_a   1.000
_cell.length_b   1.000
_cell.length_c   1.000
_cell.angle_alpha   90.00
_cell.angle_beta   90.00
_cell.angle_gamma   90.00
#
_symmetry.space_group_name_H-M   'P 1'
#
loop_
_entity.id
_entity.type
_entity.pdbx_description
1 polymer ?
#
loop_
_entity_poly.entity_id
_entity_poly.type
_entity_poly.pdbx_seq_one_letter_code
_entity_poly.pdbx_strand_id
1 'polypeptide(L)' 'MGNSHKHADDIVYNLVSIQYHALKGGQVYEQYKKDAAEHDDVRQFIDQIQREDIDRAARALELVRSLTGSAAGG' A
#
# COMPACT_ATOMS: atom_id res chain seq x y z
N MET A 1 25.47 4.37 -21.15
CA MET A 1 24.52 3.40 -20.57
C MET A 1 24.62 3.51 -19.06
N GLY A 2 23.59 3.99 -18.36
CA GLY A 2 23.69 4.27 -16.91
C GLY A 2 22.44 4.77 -16.20
N ASN A 3 21.32 5.01 -16.90
CA ASN A 3 20.10 5.55 -16.29
C ASN A 3 19.00 4.51 -16.01
N SER A 4 18.97 3.38 -16.74
CA SER A 4 17.83 2.46 -16.69
C SER A 4 17.68 1.71 -15.36
N HIS A 5 18.79 1.44 -14.65
CA HIS A 5 18.75 0.77 -13.35
C HIS A 5 18.18 1.66 -12.24
N LYS A 6 18.56 2.95 -12.19
CA LYS A 6 18.04 3.89 -11.20
C LYS A 6 16.52 4.04 -11.28
N HIS A 7 15.98 4.14 -12.50
CA HIS A 7 14.54 4.29 -12.68
C HIS A 7 13.75 3.04 -12.20
N ALA A 8 14.29 1.84 -12.37
CA ALA A 8 13.65 0.62 -11.86
C ALA A 8 13.71 0.54 -10.32
N ASP A 9 14.85 0.90 -9.73
CA ASP A 9 15.02 0.95 -8.27
C ASP A 9 14.07 1.99 -7.63
N ASP A 10 13.91 3.16 -8.26
CA ASP A 10 12.97 4.19 -7.83
C ASP A 10 11.51 3.69 -7.87
N ILE A 11 11.12 2.92 -8.90
CA ILE A 11 9.77 2.34 -9.01
C ILE A 11 9.53 1.33 -7.88
N VAL A 12 10.48 0.42 -7.63
CA VAL A 12 10.35 -0.58 -6.55
C VAL A 12 10.27 0.10 -5.19
N TYR A 13 11.13 1.10 -4.94
CA TYR A 13 11.11 1.89 -3.72
C TYR A 13 9.75 2.59 -3.50
N ASN A 14 9.18 3.17 -4.56
CA ASN A 14 7.87 3.83 -4.50
C ASN A 14 6.75 2.83 -4.17
N LEU A 15 6.76 1.64 -4.78
CA LEU A 15 5.76 0.61 -4.50
C LEU A 15 5.85 0.07 -3.07
N VAL A 16 7.06 -0.18 -2.57
CA VAL A 16 7.28 -0.59 -1.17
C VAL A 16 6.82 0.50 -0.21
N SER A 17 7.10 1.77 -0.53
CA SER A 17 6.62 2.92 0.26
C SER A 17 5.09 2.98 0.31
N ILE A 18 4.41 2.81 -0.83
CA ILE A 18 2.94 2.76 -0.89
C ILE A 18 2.40 1.64 -0.01
N GLN A 19 2.96 0.43 -0.11
CA GLN A 19 2.56 -0.71 0.71
C GLN A 19 2.72 -0.41 2.20
N TYR A 20 3.88 0.11 2.61
CA TYR A 20 4.17 0.44 3.99
C TYR A 20 3.16 1.45 4.56
N HIS A 21 2.89 2.53 3.82
CA HIS A 21 1.97 3.57 4.30
C HIS A 21 0.53 3.10 4.40
N ALA A 22 0.05 2.27 3.47
CA ALA A 22 -1.28 1.68 3.53
C ALA A 22 -1.44 0.74 4.75
N LEU A 23 -0.46 -0.13 5.00
CA LEU A 23 -0.49 -1.02 6.17
C LEU A 23 -0.34 -0.28 7.50
N LYS A 24 0.45 0.81 7.52
CA LYS A 24 0.58 1.68 8.69
C LYS A 24 -0.71 2.42 9.01
N GLY A 25 -1.44 2.88 7.98
CA GLY A 25 -2.78 3.46 8.14
C GLY A 25 -3.75 2.48 8.82
N GLY A 26 -3.74 1.22 8.40
CA GLY A 26 -4.54 0.14 9.00
C GLY A 26 -4.39 0.00 10.52
N GLN A 27 -3.21 0.30 11.08
CA GLN A 27 -2.96 0.18 12.52
C GLN A 27 -3.70 1.23 13.36
N VAL A 28 -4.01 2.40 12.78
CA VAL A 28 -4.69 3.49 13.50
C VAL A 28 -6.21 3.51 13.27
N TYR A 29 -6.69 2.85 12.21
CA TYR A 29 -8.12 2.83 11.87
C TYR A 29 -9.00 2.19 12.94
N GLU A 30 -8.50 1.20 13.70
CA GLU A 30 -9.25 0.65 14.84
C GLU A 30 -9.50 1.70 15.94
N GLN A 31 -8.54 2.59 16.17
CA GLN A 31 -8.74 3.69 17.11
C GLN A 31 -9.74 4.70 16.55
N TYR A 32 -9.64 5.05 15.26
CA TYR A 32 -10.58 5.99 14.64
C TYR A 32 -12.02 5.46 14.63
N LYS A 33 -12.21 4.15 14.43
CA LYS A 33 -13.53 3.49 14.55
C LYS A 33 -14.07 3.54 15.97
N LYS A 34 -13.21 3.45 16.99
CA LYS A 34 -13.61 3.61 18.41
C LYS A 34 -13.99 5.06 18.71
N ASP A 35 -13.23 6.03 18.20
CA ASP A 35 -13.52 7.45 18.40
C ASP A 35 -14.83 7.85 17.70
N ALA A 36 -15.19 7.18 16.61
CA ALA A 36 -16.45 7.33 15.89
C ALA A 36 -17.57 6.38 16.36
N ALA A 37 -17.56 5.89 17.60
CA ALA A 37 -18.49 4.87 18.08
C ALA A 37 -19.98 5.20 17.85
N GLU A 38 -20.35 6.48 17.97
CA GLU A 38 -21.73 6.97 17.80
C GLU A 38 -22.06 7.46 16.38
N HIS A 39 -21.11 7.33 15.45
CA HIS A 39 -21.21 7.83 14.06
C HIS A 39 -21.06 6.68 13.05
N ASP A 40 -22.17 6.00 12.77
CA ASP A 40 -22.20 4.81 11.90
C ASP A 40 -21.67 5.07 10.48
N ASP A 41 -22.01 6.22 9.90
CA ASP A 41 -21.56 6.64 8.58
C ASP A 41 -20.03 6.85 8.53
N VAL A 42 -19.48 7.51 9.56
CA VAL A 42 -18.04 7.72 9.70
C VAL A 42 -17.32 6.38 9.89
N ARG A 43 -17.86 5.46 10.70
CA ARG A 43 -17.28 4.11 10.89
C ARG A 43 -17.26 3.32 9.59
N GLN A 44 -18.35 3.36 8.81
CA GLN A 44 -18.41 2.70 7.50
C GLN A 44 -17.38 3.29 6.54
N PHE A 45 -17.21 4.60 6.52
CA PHE A 45 -16.19 5.25 5.70
C PHE A 45 -14.77 4.84 6.11
N ILE A 46 -14.47 4.75 7.41
CA ILE A 46 -13.16 4.29 7.88
C ILE A 46 -12.93 2.81 7.51
N ASP A 47 -13.95 1.96 7.63
CA ASP A 47 -13.85 0.54 7.22
C ASP A 47 -13.60 0.41 5.70
N GLN A 48 -14.26 1.25 4.89
CA GLN A 48 -14.01 1.32 3.45
C GLN A 48 -12.55 1.67 3.16
N ILE A 49 -12.02 2.74 3.78
CA ILE A 49 -10.62 3.15 3.59
C ILE A 49 -9.67 2.01 4.01
N GLN A 50 -9.93 1.34 5.13
CA GLN A 50 -9.12 0.21 5.59
C GLN A 50 -9.06 -0.92 4.56
N ARG A 51 -10.18 -1.26 3.92
CA ARG A 51 -10.22 -2.27 2.85
C ARG A 51 -9.43 -1.81 1.62
N GLU A 52 -9.63 -0.58 1.18
CA GLU A 52 -8.92 -0.02 0.03
C GLU A 52 -7.40 0.02 0.26
N ASP A 53 -6.95 0.28 1.49
CA ASP A 53 -5.54 0.25 1.86
C ASP A 53 -4.96 -1.18 1.84
N ILE A 54 -5.72 -2.17 2.29
CA ILE A 54 -5.33 -3.59 2.19
C ILE A 54 -5.16 -3.98 0.71
N ASP A 55 -6.12 -3.63 -0.14
CA ASP A 55 -6.08 -3.93 -1.57
C ASP A 55 -4.91 -3.21 -2.24
N ARG A 56 -4.65 -1.95 -1.88
CA ARG A 56 -3.50 -1.17 -2.38
C ARG A 56 -2.17 -1.80 -1.97
N ALA A 57 -2.04 -2.25 -0.72
CA ALA A 57 -0.86 -2.91 -0.22
C ALA A 57 -0.59 -4.26 -0.92
N ALA A 58 -1.65 -5.04 -1.18
CA ALA A 58 -1.56 -6.29 -1.93
C ALA A 58 -1.14 -6.02 -3.39
N ARG A 59 -1.76 -5.05 -4.05
CA ARG A 59 -1.44 -4.69 -5.43
C ARG A 59 0.00 -4.19 -5.60
N ALA A 60 0.48 -3.38 -4.66
CA ALA A 60 1.86 -2.92 -4.67
C ALA A 60 2.84 -4.11 -4.57
N LEU A 61 2.53 -5.11 -3.73
CA LEU A 61 3.34 -6.33 -3.61
C LEU A 61 3.41 -7.12 -4.92
N GLU A 62 2.27 -7.31 -5.59
CA GLU A 62 2.20 -8.00 -6.87
C GLU A 62 3.07 -7.32 -7.93
N LEU A 63 3.01 -5.99 -8.00
CA LEU A 63 3.82 -5.21 -8.94
C LEU A 63 5.32 -5.30 -8.62
N VAL A 64 5.70 -5.24 -7.34
CA VAL A 64 7.09 -5.46 -6.92
C VAL A 64 7.57 -6.84 -7.37
N ARG A 65 6.79 -7.91 -7.11
CA ARG A 65 7.12 -9.27 -7.53
C ARG A 65 7.27 -9.40 -9.05
N SER A 66 6.40 -8.74 -9.81
CA SER A 66 6.48 -8.73 -11.27
C SER A 66 7.77 -8.06 -11.77
N LEU A 67 8.15 -6.93 -11.19
CA LEU A 67 9.34 -6.17 -11.59
C LEU A 67 10.64 -6.88 -11.21
N THR A 68 10.72 -7.41 -9.98
CA THR A 68 11.93 -8.09 -9.50
C THR A 68 12.07 -9.51 -10.07
N GLY A 69 10.96 -10.20 -10.34
CA GLY A 69 10.95 -11.49 -11.03
C GLY A 69 11.34 -11.39 -12.51
N SER A 70 10.93 -10.30 -13.19
CA SER A 70 11.32 -10.05 -14.59
C SER A 70 12.79 -9.64 -14.72
N ALA A 71 13.36 -8.99 -13.70
CA ALA A 71 14.77 -8.58 -13.68
C ALA A 71 15.76 -9.75 -13.50
N ALA A 72 15.32 -10.91 -12.99
CA ALA A 72 16.16 -12.08 -12.73
C ALA A 72 16.32 -13.03 -13.95
N GLY A 73 15.70 -12.71 -15.09
CA GLY A 73 15.64 -13.58 -16.27
C GLY A 73 16.26 -13.03 -17.56
N GLY A 74 17.10 -11.99 -17.50
CA GLY A 74 17.74 -11.34 -18.65
C GLY A 74 19.25 -11.24 -18.53
#